data_AF-A0A9E4HVH0-F1
#
_entry.id   AF-A0A9E4HVH0-F1
#
_cell.length_a   1.000
_cell.length_b   1.000
_cell.length_c   1.000
_cell.angle_alpha   90.00
_cell.angle_beta   90.00
_cell.angle_gamma   90.00
#
_symmetry.space_group_name_H-M   'P 1'
#
loop_
_entity.id
_entity.type
_entity.pdbx_description
1 polymer ?
#
loop_
_entity_poly.entity_id
_entity_poly.type
_entity_poly.pdbx_seq_one_letter_code
_entity_poly.pdbx_strand_id
1 'polypeptide(L)'
;MIAQLHRRALVRFDGDDAAAFLNDLITASTVDMTEGELRPAALLTPQGRVLFDLLISRDGDAIVLELDAERRQALIKKMTMYRMRRAVEITADDRPVHALTTP
;
A
#
# COMPACT_ATOMS: atom_id res chain seq x y z
N MET A 1 5.86 -5.66 -24.58
CA MET A 1 5.39 -4.26 -24.66
C MET A 1 5.47 -3.66 -23.26
N ILE A 2 5.88 -2.39 -23.13
CA ILE A 2 5.86 -1.69 -21.84
C ILE A 2 4.78 -0.61 -21.92
N ALA A 3 3.90 -0.54 -20.92
CA ALA A 3 2.86 0.47 -20.82
C ALA A 3 2.89 1.12 -19.44
N GLN A 4 2.88 2.46 -19.38
CA GLN A 4 2.74 3.18 -18.12
C GLN A 4 1.28 3.14 -17.66
N LEU A 5 1.06 2.82 -16.38
CA LEU A 5 -0.26 2.72 -15.76
C LEU A 5 -0.59 4.03 -15.04
N HIS A 6 -1.01 5.06 -15.78
CA HIS A 6 -1.29 6.39 -15.22
C HIS A 6 -2.40 6.44 -14.15
N ARG A 7 -3.27 5.43 -14.12
CA ARG A 7 -4.34 5.30 -13.11
C ARG A 7 -3.87 4.60 -11.83
N ARG A 8 -2.61 4.20 -11.73
CA ARG A 8 -2.03 3.53 -10.57
C ARG A 8 -1.07 4.48 -9.86
N ALA A 9 -1.08 4.45 -8.54
CA ALA A 9 -0.19 5.25 -7.73
C ALA A 9 0.27 4.49 -6.50
N LEU A 10 1.35 4.97 -5.89
CA LEU A 10 2.03 4.34 -4.77
C LEU A 10 1.89 5.19 -3.50
N VAL A 11 1.81 4.52 -2.35
CA VAL A 11 1.96 5.10 -1.01
C VAL A 11 3.00 4.28 -0.26
N ARG A 12 4.01 4.95 0.26
CA ARG A 12 5.11 4.33 0.98
C ARG A 12 4.91 4.49 2.50
N PHE A 13 5.23 3.43 3.22
CA PHE A 13 5.16 3.33 4.67
C PHE A 13 6.53 2.96 5.20
N ASP A 14 7.19 3.91 5.87
CA ASP A 14 8.50 3.74 6.49
C ASP A 14 8.39 3.71 8.03
N GLY A 15 9.42 3.20 8.69
CA GLY A 15 9.53 3.12 10.15
C GLY A 15 9.24 1.72 10.72
N ASP A 16 9.81 1.45 11.89
CA ASP A 16 9.83 0.11 12.51
C ASP A 16 8.41 -0.46 12.77
N ASP A 17 7.43 0.43 12.97
CA ASP A 17 6.04 0.06 13.22
C ASP A 17 5.23 -0.20 11.92
N ALA A 18 5.76 0.08 10.73
CA ALA A 18 4.99 0.12 9.48
C ALA A 18 4.32 -1.23 9.16
N ALA A 19 5.07 -2.33 9.30
CA ALA A 19 4.57 -3.67 9.05
C ALA A 19 3.42 -4.04 10.01
N ALA A 20 3.66 -3.93 11.32
CA ALA A 20 2.64 -4.20 12.32
C ALA A 20 1.42 -3.29 12.15
N PHE A 21 1.62 -2.01 11.81
CA PHE A 21 0.55 -1.06 11.58
C PHE A 21 -0.36 -1.46 10.42
N LEU A 22 0.21 -1.85 9.30
CA LEU A 22 -0.58 -2.31 8.16
C LEU A 22 -1.24 -3.66 8.47
N ASN A 23 -0.53 -4.60 9.12
CA ASN A 23 -1.08 -5.91 9.49
C ASN A 23 -2.37 -5.81 10.30
N ASP A 24 -2.48 -4.80 11.17
CA ASP A 24 -3.67 -4.59 12.01
C ASP A 24 -4.87 -4.03 11.22
N LEU A 25 -4.66 -3.47 10.02
CA LEU A 25 -5.65 -2.70 9.28
C LEU A 25 -6.08 -3.32 7.95
N ILE A 26 -5.18 -4.02 7.26
CA ILE A 26 -5.46 -4.61 5.96
C ILE A 26 -5.64 -6.11 6.04
N THR A 27 -6.33 -6.69 5.06
CA THR A 27 -6.69 -8.12 5.06
C THR A 27 -5.51 -9.07 4.83
N ALA A 28 -4.38 -8.58 4.35
CA ALA A 28 -3.21 -9.40 4.05
C ALA A 28 -2.13 -9.23 5.11
N SER A 29 -1.51 -10.34 5.50
CA SER A 29 -0.35 -10.33 6.41
C SER A 29 0.84 -9.64 5.76
N THR A 30 1.47 -8.73 6.51
CA THR A 30 2.73 -8.05 6.13
C THR A 30 3.95 -8.61 6.87
N VAL A 31 3.74 -9.46 7.88
CA VAL A 31 4.78 -9.93 8.82
C VAL A 31 5.76 -10.90 8.15
N ASP A 32 5.26 -11.71 7.23
CA ASP A 32 5.98 -12.78 6.54
C ASP A 32 6.32 -12.43 5.08
N MET A 33 6.09 -11.18 4.67
CA MET A 33 6.40 -10.74 3.31
C MET A 33 7.89 -10.56 3.09
N THR A 34 8.44 -11.27 2.10
CA THR A 34 9.82 -11.10 1.63
C THR A 34 9.91 -10.17 0.42
N GLU A 35 11.12 -9.69 0.14
CA GLU A 35 11.42 -8.91 -1.06
C GLU A 35 10.99 -9.64 -2.33
N GLY A 36 10.40 -8.92 -3.29
CA GLY A 36 9.89 -9.49 -4.54
C GLY A 36 8.49 -10.13 -4.43
N GLU A 37 7.92 -10.25 -3.24
CA GLU A 37 6.52 -10.66 -3.09
C GLU A 37 5.54 -9.50 -3.36
N LEU A 38 4.41 -9.86 -3.95
CA LEU A 38 3.26 -8.99 -4.16
C LEU A 38 2.01 -9.71 -3.68
N ARG A 39 1.24 -9.07 -2.79
CA ARG A 39 0.00 -9.66 -2.27
C ARG A 39 -1.20 -8.74 -2.50
N PRO A 40 -2.37 -9.29 -2.89
CA PRO A 40 -3.60 -8.52 -2.88
C PRO A 40 -4.08 -8.30 -1.45
N ALA A 41 -4.51 -7.08 -1.14
CA ALA A 41 -5.05 -6.73 0.16
C ALA A 41 -6.21 -5.75 0.03
N ALA A 42 -6.97 -5.59 1.11
CA ALA A 42 -7.97 -4.55 1.21
C ALA A 42 -7.96 -3.87 2.58
N LEU A 43 -8.29 -2.57 2.60
CA LEU A 43 -8.73 -1.89 3.81
C LEU A 43 -10.26 -1.98 3.88
N LEU A 44 -10.80 -2.43 5.01
CA LEU A 44 -12.24 -2.62 5.18
C LEU A 44 -12.87 -1.59 6.12
N THR A 45 -14.19 -1.43 6.04
CA THR A 45 -14.98 -0.87 7.14
C THR A 45 -15.07 -1.89 8.28
N PRO A 46 -15.46 -1.47 9.51
CA PRO A 46 -15.74 -2.41 10.59
C PRO A 46 -16.83 -3.45 10.25
N GLN A 47 -17.71 -3.14 9.29
CA GLN A 47 -18.75 -4.05 8.79
C GLN A 47 -18.26 -4.96 7.64
N GLY A 48 -16.96 -4.96 7.34
CA GLY A 48 -16.36 -5.81 6.30
C GLY A 48 -16.54 -5.32 4.86
N ARG A 49 -16.99 -4.07 4.64
CA ARG A 49 -17.09 -3.53 3.27
C ARG A 49 -15.73 -3.04 2.79
N VAL A 50 -15.38 -3.31 1.53
CA VAL A 50 -14.12 -2.84 0.94
C VAL A 50 -14.14 -1.31 0.86
N LEU A 51 -13.22 -0.68 1.58
CA LEU A 51 -12.88 0.71 1.38
C LEU A 51 -11.84 0.82 0.28
N PHE A 52 -10.71 0.13 0.40
CA PHE A 52 -9.62 0.19 -0.60
C PHE A 52 -9.21 -1.21 -1.01
N ASP A 53 -8.98 -1.38 -2.30
CA ASP A 53 -8.29 -2.49 -2.93
C ASP A 53 -6.83 -2.10 -3.17
N LEU A 54 -5.91 -2.98 -2.80
CA LEU A 54 -4.49 -2.68 -2.68
C LEU A 54 -3.68 -3.84 -3.24
N LEU A 55 -2.52 -3.52 -3.81
CA LEU A 55 -1.41 -4.47 -3.92
C LEU A 55 -0.33 -4.02 -2.95
N ILE A 56 0.24 -4.97 -2.22
CA ILE A 56 1.26 -4.71 -1.21
C ILE A 56 2.57 -5.36 -1.62
N SER A 57 3.67 -4.63 -1.47
CA SER A 57 5.03 -5.11 -1.71
C SER A 57 6.01 -4.55 -0.69
N ARG A 58 7.19 -5.17 -0.61
CA ARG A 58 8.35 -4.65 0.11
C ARG A 58 9.16 -3.73 -0.80
N ASP A 59 9.84 -2.77 -0.19
CA ASP A 59 10.87 -1.95 -0.81
C ASP A 59 11.95 -1.64 0.25
N GLY A 60 12.83 -2.63 0.45
CA GLY A 60 13.72 -2.68 1.60
C GLY A 60 12.91 -2.85 2.90
N ASP A 61 13.18 -2.02 3.90
CA ASP A 61 12.48 -2.06 5.19
C ASP A 61 11.06 -1.47 5.12
N ALA A 62 10.74 -0.74 4.05
CA ALA A 62 9.43 -0.14 3.86
C ALA A 62 8.41 -1.10 3.23
N ILE A 63 7.14 -0.73 3.41
CA ILE A 63 6.02 -1.34 2.69
C ILE A 63 5.45 -0.32 1.72
N VAL A 64 5.16 -0.77 0.51
CA VAL A 64 4.53 0.04 -0.53
C VAL A 64 3.15 -0.51 -0.84
N LEU A 65 2.16 0.38 -0.88
CA LEU A 65 0.81 0.08 -1.32
C LEU A 65 0.58 0.69 -2.70
N GLU A 66 0.14 -0.12 -3.66
CA GLU A 66 -0.32 0.31 -4.97
C GLU A 66 -1.85 0.31 -5.04
N LEU A 67 -2.43 1.43 -5.52
CA LEU A 67 -3.87 1.62 -5.63
C LEU A 67 -4.26 2.52 -6.81
N ASP A 68 -5.57 2.73 -7.00
CA ASP A 68 -6.05 3.73 -7.96
C ASP A 68 -5.57 5.14 -7.57
N ALA A 69 -5.00 5.85 -8.55
CA ALA A 69 -4.36 7.16 -8.36
C ALA A 69 -5.31 8.22 -7.81
N GLU A 70 -6.59 8.21 -8.21
CA GLU A 70 -7.61 9.16 -7.73
C GLU A 70 -7.89 8.98 -6.23
N ARG A 71 -7.51 7.83 -5.68
CA ARG A 71 -7.78 7.44 -4.29
C ARG A 71 -6.58 7.59 -3.36
N ARG A 72 -5.38 7.87 -3.89
CA ARG A 72 -4.12 8.01 -3.12
C ARG A 72 -4.26 8.96 -1.93
N GLN A 73 -4.75 10.17 -2.17
CA GLN A 73 -4.86 11.18 -1.11
C GLN A 73 -5.87 10.78 -0.02
N ALA A 74 -6.97 10.11 -0.42
CA ALA A 74 -7.97 9.62 0.52
C ALA A 74 -7.42 8.48 1.39
N LEU A 75 -6.61 7.58 0.81
CA LEU A 75 -5.90 6.53 1.55
C LEU A 75 -4.93 7.15 2.56
N ILE A 76 -4.05 8.06 2.13
CA ILE A 76 -3.08 8.74 3.01
C ILE A 76 -3.80 9.40 4.18
N LYS A 77 -4.84 10.21 3.92
CA LYS A 77 -5.61 10.88 4.98
C LYS A 77 -6.17 9.87 6.00
N LYS A 78 -6.69 8.74 5.54
CA LYS A 78 -7.29 7.71 6.39
C LYS A 78 -6.24 6.94 7.19
N MET A 79 -5.12 6.58 6.57
CA MET A 79 -4.01 5.92 7.25
C MET A 79 -3.34 6.84 8.27
N THR A 80 -3.18 8.13 7.97
CA THR A 80 -2.70 9.13 8.94
C THR A 80 -3.61 9.24 10.16
N MET A 81 -4.94 9.18 9.97
CA MET A 81 -5.90 9.15 11.08
C MET A 81 -5.75 7.88 11.93
N TYR A 82 -5.52 6.72 11.30
CA TYR A 82 -5.38 5.43 11.99
C TYR A 82 -4.03 5.23 12.66
N ARG A 83 -2.97 5.89 12.19
CA ARG A 83 -1.61 5.75 12.71
C ARG A 83 -1.49 6.17 14.18
N MET A 84 -2.29 7.12 14.63
CA MET A 84 -2.21 7.71 15.98
C MET A 84 -0.76 8.12 16.32
N ARG A 85 -0.14 7.51 17.34
CA ARG A 85 1.23 7.81 17.81
C ARG A 85 2.29 6.83 17.30
N ARG A 86 1.93 5.86 16.45
CA ARG A 86 2.89 4.87 15.93
C ARG A 86 3.98 5.56 15.13
N ALA A 87 5.20 5.03 15.23
CA ALA A 87 6.38 5.54 14.54
C ALA A 87 6.39 5.08 13.08
N VAL A 88 5.40 5.56 12.31
CA VAL A 88 5.25 5.28 10.88
C VAL A 88 5.26 6.58 10.10
N GLU A 89 6.04 6.66 9.04
CA GLU A 89 5.98 7.74 8.07
C GLU A 89 5.14 7.28 6.88
N ILE A 90 4.20 8.12 6.43
CA ILE A 90 3.27 7.79 5.34
C ILE A 90 3.43 8.86 4.27
N THR A 91 3.99 8.49 3.13
CA THR A 91 4.32 9.44 2.06
C THR A 91 3.68 9.03 0.73
N ALA A 92 3.35 10.03 -0.08
CA ALA A 92 3.05 9.81 -1.48
C ALA A 92 4.34 9.43 -2.18
N ASP A 93 4.31 8.34 -2.94
CA ASP A 93 5.42 7.91 -3.77
C ASP A 93 5.07 8.18 -5.23
N ASP A 94 5.89 9.02 -5.86
CA ASP A 94 5.67 9.53 -7.22
C ASP A 94 6.37 8.69 -8.30
N ARG A 95 6.95 7.54 -7.92
CA ARG A 95 7.46 6.58 -8.91
C ARG A 95 6.33 6.09 -9.81
N PRO A 96 6.53 6.07 -11.15
CA PRO A 96 5.50 5.59 -12.09
C PRO A 96 5.38 4.07 -12.05
N VAL A 97 4.15 3.57 -12.14
CA VAL A 97 3.87 2.14 -12.29
C VAL A 97 3.84 1.76 -13.77
N HIS A 98 4.50 0.66 -14.14
CA HIS A 98 4.54 0.15 -15.50
C HIS A 98 4.11 -1.31 -15.55
N ALA A 99 3.42 -1.70 -16.62
CA ALA A 99 3.16 -3.08 -16.97
C ALA A 99 4.13 -3.52 -18.07
N LEU A 100 4.80 -4.66 -17.88
CA LEU A 100 5.53 -5.36 -18.92
C LEU A 100 4.71 -6.57 -19.36
N THR A 101 4.29 -6.59 -20.62
CA THR A 101 3.58 -7.73 -21.21
C THR A 101 4.48 -8.43 -22.22
N THR A 102 4.62 -9.75 -22.10
CA THR A 102 5.16 -10.59 -23.18
C THR A 102 4.06 -10.85 -24.21
N PRO A 103 4.40 -11.06 -25.49
CA PRO A 103 3.44 -11.46 -26.51
C PRO A 103 2.73 -12.78 -26.18
#